data_AF-T1EJE7-F1
#
_entry.id   AF-T1EJE7-F1
#
_cell.length_a   1.000
_cell.length_b   1.000
_cell.length_c   1.000
_cell.angle_alpha   90.00
_cell.angle_beta   90.00
_cell.angle_gamma   90.00
#
_symmetry.space_group_name_H-M   'P 1'
#
loop_
_entity.id
_entity.type
_entity.pdbx_description
1 polymer ?
#
loop_
_entity_poly.entity_id
_entity_poly.type
_entity_poly.pdbx_seq_one_letter_code
_entity_poly.pdbx_strand_id
1 'polypeptide(L)'
;LIVRNSPLTKIPSALCELTKITELHLESNCIKSLPDNCINKLGTLNRLSLQGNQINKLQKGLFDGMQNLANTTVLDLSHNKIDRLDLQTLMSLDRIEELYLHSNSLSTLPMKFLQNSSTNLHVISLHDNPWDCSCENKWLKSWM
;
A
#
# COMPACT_ATOMS: atom_id res chain seq x y z
N LEU A 1 -13.29 -9.42 -5.20
CA LEU A 1 -14.42 -8.70 -4.57
C LEU A 1 -14.29 -7.23 -4.91
N ILE A 2 -15.36 -6.61 -5.40
CA ILE A 2 -15.41 -5.18 -5.71
C ILE A 2 -16.45 -4.52 -4.80
N VAL A 3 -16.01 -3.57 -4.00
CA VAL A 3 -16.88 -2.72 -3.16
C VAL A 3 -16.47 -1.27 -3.39
N ARG A 4 -17.20 -0.57 -4.25
CA ARG A 4 -16.91 0.82 -4.65
C ARG A 4 -18.07 1.72 -4.29
N ASN A 5 -17.79 3.02 -4.12
CA ASN A 5 -18.81 4.06 -3.91
C ASN A 5 -19.77 3.77 -2.75
N SER A 6 -19.27 3.10 -1.72
CA SER A 6 -19.99 2.92 -0.47
C SER A 6 -19.36 3.86 0.57
N PRO A 7 -20.12 4.49 1.48
CA PRO A 7 -19.56 5.30 2.55
C PRO A 7 -18.88 4.43 3.63
N LEU A 8 -18.19 3.36 3.23
CA LEU A 8 -17.45 2.46 4.11
C LEU A 8 -16.31 3.25 4.75
N THR A 9 -16.43 3.45 6.06
CA THR A 9 -15.39 4.08 6.87
C THR A 9 -14.41 3.07 7.45
N LYS A 10 -14.82 1.79 7.49
CA LYS A 10 -14.05 0.65 7.97
C LYS A 10 -14.32 -0.55 7.08
N ILE A 11 -13.33 -1.42 6.99
CA ILE A 11 -13.47 -2.72 6.33
C ILE A 11 -14.15 -3.71 7.30
N PRO A 12 -15.21 -4.42 6.89
CA PRO A 12 -15.83 -5.45 7.71
C PRO A 12 -14.86 -6.58 8.03
N SER A 13 -14.84 -7.08 9.26
CA SER A 13 -13.98 -8.22 9.66
C SER A 13 -14.27 -9.49 8.87
N ALA A 14 -15.50 -9.67 8.37
CA ALA A 14 -15.87 -10.77 7.49
C ALA A 14 -15.03 -10.82 6.19
N LEU A 15 -14.49 -9.68 5.74
CA LEU A 15 -13.59 -9.64 4.60
C LEU A 15 -12.30 -10.44 4.86
N CYS A 16 -11.84 -10.46 6.10
CA CYS A 16 -10.62 -11.14 6.51
C CYS A 16 -10.75 -12.67 6.47
N GLU A 17 -11.98 -13.19 6.33
CA GLU A 17 -12.25 -14.63 6.22
C GLU A 17 -12.27 -15.11 4.76
N LEU A 18 -12.14 -14.19 3.78
CA LEU A 18 -12.12 -14.52 2.35
C LEU A 18 -10.74 -15.03 1.90
N THR A 19 -10.26 -16.13 2.49
CA THR A 19 -8.89 -16.66 2.29
C THR A 19 -8.56 -17.05 0.84
N LYS A 20 -9.58 -17.23 -0.02
CA LYS A 20 -9.46 -17.56 -1.45
C LYS A 20 -9.57 -16.35 -2.38
N ILE A 21 -9.65 -15.14 -1.85
CA ILE A 21 -9.79 -13.93 -2.66
C ILE A 21 -8.48 -13.58 -3.36
N THR A 22 -8.54 -13.41 -4.68
CA THR A 22 -7.37 -13.04 -5.50
C THR A 22 -7.30 -11.54 -5.75
N GLU A 23 -8.43 -10.86 -5.84
CA GLU A 23 -8.48 -9.43 -6.10
C GLU A 23 -9.47 -8.74 -5.16
N LEU A 24 -9.03 -7.66 -4.53
CA LEU A 24 -9.81 -6.87 -3.59
C LEU A 24 -9.77 -5.40 -4.00
N HIS A 25 -10.92 -4.91 -4.41
CA HIS A 25 -11.15 -3.59 -4.95
C HIS A 25 -12.05 -2.82 -3.98
N LEU A 26 -11.46 -1.85 -3.27
CA LEU A 26 -12.10 -1.04 -2.24
C LEU A 26 -11.98 0.46 -2.56
N GLU A 27 -11.96 0.80 -3.85
CA GLU A 27 -11.71 2.14 -4.34
C GLU A 27 -12.88 3.09 -4.05
N SER A 28 -12.57 4.38 -3.89
CA SER A 28 -13.57 5.45 -3.74
C SER A 28 -14.55 5.20 -2.58
N ASN A 29 -14.02 4.78 -1.43
CA ASN A 29 -14.76 4.69 -0.17
C ASN A 29 -14.25 5.75 0.83
N CYS A 30 -14.63 5.66 2.10
CA CYS A 30 -14.20 6.57 3.16
C CYS A 30 -13.27 5.89 4.18
N ILE A 31 -12.54 4.85 3.76
CA ILE A 31 -11.76 4.00 4.67
C ILE A 31 -10.62 4.83 5.26
N LYS A 32 -10.56 4.89 6.59
CA LYS A 32 -9.50 5.62 7.31
C LYS A 32 -8.38 4.70 7.79
N SER A 33 -8.69 3.43 8.00
CA SER A 33 -7.76 2.43 8.50
C SER A 33 -8.21 1.04 8.05
N LEU A 34 -7.24 0.18 7.80
CA LEU A 34 -7.45 -1.26 7.65
C LEU A 34 -7.50 -1.93 9.03
N PRO A 35 -8.30 -2.98 9.23
CA PRO A 35 -8.25 -3.77 10.45
C PRO A 35 -6.94 -4.55 10.56
N ASP A 36 -6.38 -4.55 11.77
CA ASP A 36 -5.15 -5.26 12.12
C ASP A 36 -5.20 -6.73 11.66
N ASN A 37 -4.11 -7.22 11.07
CA ASN A 37 -3.94 -8.61 10.64
C ASN A 37 -4.96 -9.14 9.61
N CYS A 38 -5.82 -8.28 9.04
CA CYS A 38 -6.83 -8.72 8.08
C CYS A 38 -6.18 -9.17 6.76
N ILE A 39 -5.27 -8.35 6.22
CA ILE A 39 -4.52 -8.66 5.00
C ILE A 39 -3.69 -9.93 5.20
N ASN A 40 -3.21 -10.18 6.42
CA ASN A 40 -2.37 -11.34 6.71
C ASN A 40 -3.08 -12.69 6.49
N LYS A 41 -4.41 -12.70 6.51
CA LYS A 41 -5.23 -13.90 6.23
C LYS A 41 -5.49 -14.11 4.74
N LEU A 42 -5.26 -13.11 3.90
CA LEU A 42 -5.58 -13.12 2.47
C LEU A 42 -4.42 -13.66 1.63
N GLY A 43 -3.92 -14.85 1.96
CA GLY A 43 -2.70 -15.43 1.36
C GLY A 43 -2.74 -15.71 -0.15
N THR A 44 -3.90 -15.54 -0.80
CA THR A 44 -4.08 -15.73 -2.25
C THR A 44 -4.27 -14.40 -3.01
N LEU A 45 -4.17 -13.26 -2.32
CA LEU A 45 -4.46 -11.94 -2.87
C LEU A 45 -3.32 -11.45 -3.78
N ASN A 46 -3.63 -11.17 -5.05
CA ASN A 46 -2.71 -10.64 -6.05
C ASN A 46 -2.96 -9.16 -6.35
N ARG A 47 -4.10 -8.61 -5.93
CA ARG A 47 -4.40 -7.19 -6.14
C ARG A 47 -5.19 -6.63 -4.96
N LEU A 48 -4.65 -5.56 -4.38
CA LEU A 48 -5.33 -4.74 -3.38
C LEU A 48 -5.38 -3.31 -3.88
N SER A 49 -6.56 -2.81 -4.21
CA SER A 49 -6.76 -1.39 -4.49
C SER A 49 -7.60 -0.74 -3.40
N LEU A 50 -6.99 0.27 -2.77
CA LEU A 50 -7.55 1.16 -1.75
C LEU A 50 -7.53 2.61 -2.26
N GLN A 51 -7.48 2.78 -3.57
CA GLN A 51 -7.41 4.06 -4.23
C GLN A 51 -8.59 4.98 -3.84
N GLY A 52 -8.33 6.26 -3.61
CA GLY A 52 -9.40 7.22 -3.32
C GLY A 52 -10.08 7.01 -1.96
N ASN A 53 -9.31 6.66 -0.93
CA ASN A 53 -9.80 6.53 0.45
C ASN A 53 -9.26 7.67 1.34
N GLN A 54 -9.39 7.54 2.66
CA GLN A 54 -8.94 8.54 3.64
C GLN A 54 -7.84 7.97 4.55
N ILE A 55 -7.06 7.02 4.06
CA ILE A 55 -6.00 6.36 4.83
C ILE A 55 -4.88 7.37 5.07
N ASN A 56 -4.57 7.66 6.33
CA ASN A 56 -3.48 8.57 6.69
C ASN A 56 -2.26 7.89 7.31
N LYS A 57 -2.45 6.68 7.85
CA LYS A 57 -1.41 5.90 8.51
C LYS A 57 -1.59 4.44 8.13
N LEU A 58 -0.47 3.79 7.83
CA LEU A 58 -0.37 2.35 7.72
C LEU A 58 0.16 1.85 9.06
N GLN A 59 -0.55 0.91 9.69
CA GLN A 59 -0.11 0.34 10.95
C GLN A 59 1.12 -0.54 10.71
N LYS A 60 2.03 -0.58 11.68
CA LYS A 60 3.17 -1.49 11.65
C LYS A 60 2.68 -2.92 11.50
N GLY A 61 3.22 -3.64 10.54
CA GLY A 61 2.90 -5.05 10.27
C GLY A 61 1.57 -5.29 9.58
N LEU A 62 0.91 -4.23 9.10
CA LEU A 62 -0.33 -4.31 8.33
C LEU A 62 -0.21 -5.23 7.10
N PHE A 63 0.99 -5.29 6.51
CA PHE A 63 1.30 -6.09 5.33
C PHE A 63 2.20 -7.29 5.62
N ASP A 64 2.40 -7.68 6.90
CA ASP A 64 3.33 -8.76 7.25
C ASP A 64 2.95 -10.11 6.61
N GLY A 65 1.67 -10.36 6.35
CA GLY A 65 1.23 -11.56 5.64
C GLY A 65 1.18 -11.43 4.13
N MET A 66 1.56 -10.27 3.56
CA MET A 66 1.79 -10.15 2.11
C MET A 66 2.98 -11.00 1.64
N GLN A 67 3.84 -11.44 2.56
CA GLN A 67 4.97 -12.33 2.28
C GLN A 67 4.54 -13.75 1.89
N ASN A 68 3.29 -14.12 2.23
CA ASN A 68 2.68 -15.41 1.86
C ASN A 68 2.02 -15.40 0.48
N LEU A 69 2.01 -14.25 -0.21
CA LEU A 69 1.38 -14.10 -1.51
C LEU A 69 2.24 -14.81 -2.55
N ALA A 70 1.70 -15.89 -3.13
CA ALA A 70 2.40 -16.74 -4.09
C ALA A 70 2.63 -16.05 -5.44
N ASN A 71 1.72 -15.13 -5.81
CA ASN A 71 1.71 -14.46 -7.10
C ASN A 71 1.63 -12.95 -6.84
N THR A 72 2.50 -12.23 -7.53
CA THR A 72 2.90 -10.89 -7.14
C THR A 72 1.78 -9.86 -7.24
N THR A 73 1.91 -8.87 -6.36
CA THR A 73 0.77 -8.21 -5.75
C THR A 73 0.74 -6.74 -6.12
N VAL A 74 -0.24 -6.32 -6.92
CA VAL A 74 -0.46 -4.89 -7.17
C VAL A 74 -1.07 -4.26 -5.92
N LEU A 75 -0.40 -3.24 -5.38
CA LEU A 75 -0.91 -2.43 -4.28
C LEU A 75 -1.14 -1.00 -4.74
N ASP A 76 -2.40 -0.60 -4.74
CA ASP A 76 -2.79 0.76 -5.08
C ASP A 76 -3.31 1.48 -3.83
N LEU A 77 -2.49 2.41 -3.34
CA LEU A 77 -2.76 3.31 -2.22
C LEU A 77 -2.87 4.76 -2.68
N SER A 78 -3.02 5.00 -3.98
CA SER A 78 -3.08 6.34 -4.54
C SER A 78 -4.31 7.11 -4.07
N HIS A 79 -4.28 8.44 -4.15
CA HIS A 79 -5.40 9.31 -3.73
C HIS A 79 -5.86 9.04 -2.29
N ASN A 80 -4.91 8.92 -1.36
CA ASN A 80 -5.16 8.80 0.06
C ASN A 80 -4.55 10.02 0.80
N LYS A 81 -4.31 9.90 2.10
CA LYS A 81 -3.76 10.97 2.96
C LYS A 81 -2.51 10.51 3.70
N ILE A 82 -1.77 9.55 3.14
CA ILE A 82 -0.63 8.92 3.81
C ILE A 82 0.48 9.95 3.97
N ASP A 83 0.84 10.24 5.22
CA ASP A 83 1.85 11.26 5.55
C ASP A 83 3.26 10.68 5.73
N ARG A 84 3.35 9.38 6.02
CA ARG A 84 4.60 8.68 6.29
C ARG A 84 4.49 7.19 5.92
N LEU A 85 5.62 6.62 5.53
CA LEU A 85 5.79 5.17 5.39
C LEU A 85 7.01 4.77 6.21
N ASP A 86 6.80 3.93 7.23
CA ASP A 86 7.93 3.42 7.99
C ASP A 86 8.66 2.31 7.21
N LEU A 87 9.97 2.19 7.49
CA LEU A 87 10.83 1.23 6.80
C LEU A 87 10.32 -0.21 7.00
N GLN A 88 9.76 -0.55 8.16
CA GLN A 88 9.28 -1.91 8.44
C GLN A 88 8.12 -2.29 7.52
N THR A 89 7.16 -1.37 7.35
CA THR A 89 6.00 -1.52 6.47
C THR A 89 6.48 -1.71 5.04
N LEU A 90 7.44 -0.92 4.59
CA LEU A 90 8.03 -1.05 3.25
C LEU A 90 8.79 -2.38 3.06
N MET A 91 9.50 -2.86 4.08
CA MET A 91 10.22 -4.14 4.03
C MET A 91 9.28 -5.36 3.96
N SER A 92 8.04 -5.23 4.44
CA SER A 92 7.01 -6.28 4.28
C SER A 92 6.38 -6.36 2.88
N LEU A 93 6.75 -5.45 1.97
CA LEU A 93 6.28 -5.38 0.58
C LEU A 93 7.27 -6.03 -0.41
N ASP A 94 8.03 -7.03 0.03
CA ASP A 94 9.05 -7.73 -0.79
C ASP A 94 8.46 -8.45 -2.01
N ARG A 95 7.19 -8.88 -1.93
CA ARG A 95 6.43 -9.52 -3.02
C ARG A 95 5.55 -8.56 -3.83
N ILE A 96 5.83 -7.25 -3.84
CA ILE A 96 5.10 -6.29 -4.68
C ILE A 96 5.82 -6.05 -6.00
N GLU A 97 5.05 -5.99 -7.08
CA GLU A 97 5.50 -5.70 -8.45
C GLU A 97 5.13 -4.27 -8.88
N GLU A 98 3.94 -3.82 -8.49
CA GLU A 98 3.41 -2.49 -8.77
C GLU A 98 2.94 -1.81 -7.50
N LEU A 99 3.48 -0.63 -7.21
CA LEU A 99 3.14 0.18 -6.05
C LEU A 99 2.71 1.59 -6.47
N TYR A 100 1.44 1.91 -6.26
CA TYR A 100 0.91 3.25 -6.54
C TYR A 100 0.73 4.02 -5.22
N LEU A 101 1.51 5.10 -5.07
CA LEU A 101 1.51 5.99 -3.90
C LEU A 101 1.25 7.45 -4.26
N HIS A 102 1.01 7.76 -5.53
CA HIS A 102 0.76 9.13 -5.98
C HIS A 102 -0.48 9.75 -5.32
N SER A 103 -0.54 11.08 -5.32
CA SER A 103 -1.66 11.82 -4.74
C SER A 103 -1.86 11.49 -3.24
N ASN A 104 -0.78 11.48 -2.47
CA ASN A 104 -0.77 11.31 -1.02
C ASN A 104 -0.14 12.55 -0.36
N SER A 105 0.32 12.44 0.89
CA SER A 105 0.94 13.52 1.65
C SER A 105 2.35 13.16 2.10
N LEU A 106 3.05 12.30 1.34
CA LEU A 106 4.39 11.85 1.66
C LEU A 106 5.40 12.98 1.44
N SER A 107 6.14 13.34 2.49
CA SER A 107 7.24 14.29 2.37
C SER A 107 8.59 13.62 2.20
N THR A 108 8.75 12.38 2.68
CA THR A 108 9.98 11.59 2.55
C THR A 108 9.67 10.14 2.20
N LEU A 109 10.63 9.47 1.55
CA LEU A 109 10.58 8.03 1.30
C LEU A 109 11.97 7.40 1.58
N PRO A 110 12.07 6.39 2.47
CA PRO A 110 13.36 5.82 2.83
C PRO A 110 14.04 5.15 1.63
N MET A 111 15.24 5.62 1.26
CA MET A 111 16.05 5.06 0.16
C MET A 111 16.24 3.54 0.26
N LYS A 112 16.32 3.01 1.49
CA LYS A 112 16.48 1.57 1.77
C LYS A 112 15.39 0.71 1.14
N PHE A 113 14.20 1.25 0.88
CA PHE A 113 13.12 0.53 0.23
C PHE A 113 13.50 0.09 -1.19
N LEU A 114 14.08 0.99 -2.00
CA LEU A 114 14.50 0.64 -3.37
C LEU A 114 15.84 -0.10 -3.43
N GLN A 115 16.68 0.05 -2.41
CA GLN A 115 17.89 -0.77 -2.26
C GLN A 115 17.59 -2.19 -1.79
N ASN A 116 16.34 -2.48 -1.41
CA ASN A 116 15.94 -3.82 -1.04
C ASN A 116 15.93 -4.70 -2.30
N SER A 117 17.06 -5.38 -2.52
CA SER A 117 17.27 -6.33 -3.62
C SER A 117 16.29 -7.52 -3.61
N SER A 118 15.48 -7.67 -2.56
CA SER A 118 14.44 -8.68 -2.45
C SER A 118 13.10 -8.25 -3.06
N THR A 119 12.95 -6.99 -3.46
CA THR A 119 11.72 -6.52 -4.11
C THR A 119 11.69 -6.90 -5.59
N ASN A 120 10.54 -7.35 -6.08
CA ASN A 120 10.27 -7.53 -7.52
C ASN A 120 9.64 -6.26 -8.15
N LEU A 121 9.82 -5.11 -7.48
CA LEU A 121 9.15 -3.87 -7.83
C LEU A 121 9.69 -3.34 -9.17
N HIS A 122 8.81 -3.20 -10.16
CA HIS A 122 9.15 -2.64 -11.46
C HIS A 122 8.26 -1.45 -11.85
N VAL A 123 7.12 -1.26 -11.18
CA VAL A 123 6.30 -0.04 -11.30
C VAL A 123 6.18 0.63 -9.94
N ILE A 124 6.55 1.91 -9.86
CA ILE A 124 6.29 2.75 -8.70
C ILE A 124 5.78 4.12 -9.16
N SER A 125 4.68 4.58 -8.58
CA SER A 125 4.13 5.91 -8.86
C SER A 125 4.16 6.78 -7.60
N LEU A 126 4.89 7.89 -7.68
CA LEU A 126 5.21 8.77 -6.55
C LEU A 126 4.80 10.24 -6.77
N HIS A 127 4.28 10.61 -7.94
CA HIS A 127 3.91 12.00 -8.24
C HIS A 127 2.80 12.54 -7.30
N ASP A 128 2.55 13.84 -7.33
CA ASP A 128 1.52 14.49 -6.51
C ASP A 128 1.65 14.19 -4.99
N ASN A 129 2.89 14.17 -4.51
CA ASN A 129 3.22 14.14 -3.09
C ASN A 129 4.12 15.36 -2.77
N PRO A 130 4.03 15.92 -1.55
CA PRO A 130 4.81 17.07 -1.12
C PRO A 130 6.26 16.70 -0.76
N TRP A 131 7.00 16.10 -1.70
CA TRP A 131 8.38 15.68 -1.50
C TRP A 131 9.27 16.86 -1.09
N ASP A 132 9.95 16.73 0.04
CA ASP A 132 10.90 17.74 0.48
C ASP A 132 12.26 17.62 -0.24
N CYS A 133 13.05 18.69 -0.21
CA CYS A 133 14.37 18.76 -0.81
C CYS A 133 15.50 18.26 0.11
N SER A 134 15.20 17.40 1.09
CA SER A 134 16.20 16.89 2.02
C SER A 134 17.21 15.94 1.37
N CYS A 135 18.33 15.70 2.05
CA CYS A 135 19.30 14.68 1.62
C CYS A 135 18.70 13.27 1.59
N GLU A 136 17.66 12.99 2.39
CA GLU A 136 16.96 11.71 2.42
C GLU A 136 16.25 11.42 1.09
N ASN A 137 15.69 12.46 0.46
CA ASN A 137 15.00 12.39 -0.82
C ASN A 137 15.89 12.63 -2.04
N LYS A 138 17.20 12.76 -1.86
CA LYS A 138 18.12 13.07 -2.97
C LYS A 138 18.01 12.07 -4.12
N TRP A 139 17.72 10.82 -3.81
CA TRP A 139 17.54 9.75 -4.79
C TRP A 139 16.22 9.87 -5.58
N LEU A 140 15.16 10.46 -5.03
CA LEU A 140 13.87 10.63 -5.75
C LEU A 140 14.03 11.50 -7.00
N LYS A 141 14.98 12.43 -6.98
CA LYS A 141 15.29 13.28 -8.14
C LYS A 141 15.75 12.51 -9.38
N SER A 142 16.30 11.30 -9.23
CA SER A 142 16.68 10.50 -10.40
C SER A 142 15.50 9.71 -10.99
N TRP A 143 14.32 9.82 -10.38
CA TRP A 143 13.10 9.08 -10.72
C TRP A 143 11.92 9.99 -11.09
N MET A 144 12.06 11.31 -10.97
CA MET A 144 11.09 12.34 -11.37
C MET A 144 11.61 13.15 -12.55
#